data_AF-A0ABD3XL93-F1
#
_entry.id   AF-A0ABD3XL93-F1
#
_cell.length_a   1.000
_cell.length_b   1.000
_cell.length_c   1.000
_cell.angle_alpha   90.00
_cell.angle_beta   90.00
_cell.angle_gamma   90.00
#
_symmetry.space_group_name_H-M   'P 1'
#
loop_
_entity.id
_entity.type
_entity.pdbx_description
1 polymer ?
#
loop_
_entity_poly.entity_id
_entity_poly.type
_entity_poly.pdbx_seq_one_letter_code
_entity_poly.pdbx_strand_id
1 'polypeptide(L)'
;MKRITSFFSTEASVTKKAKTISEEIKTSATDPETCVDECSDNNDWPSCWTVEQKTEFCSKNEWLWFQDKKLGCTVCKNVGSLSVEAKMGMKISTEWSNGEITCYGEDRKKQLTSLRKFFFDHKESAGHQAALKIKKKRS
;
A
#
# COMPACT_ATOMS: atom_id res chain seq x y z
N MET A 1 14.27 57.11 25.05
CA MET A 1 12.86 57.51 24.86
C MET A 1 12.77 58.60 23.80
N LYS A 2 12.02 58.38 22.71
CA LYS A 2 11.45 59.41 21.81
C LYS A 2 10.34 58.72 20.98
N ARG A 3 9.18 59.37 20.95
CA ARG A 3 7.85 58.93 20.48
C ARG A 3 7.65 59.21 19.00
N ILE A 4 6.89 58.38 18.29
CA ILE A 4 6.11 58.66 17.06
C ILE A 4 5.00 57.55 17.03
N THR A 5 3.71 57.68 17.39
CA THR A 5 2.55 58.51 16.91
C THR A 5 2.59 58.70 15.39
N SER A 6 1.72 58.20 14.52
CA SER A 6 0.27 57.95 14.57
C SER A 6 -0.10 57.24 13.24
N PHE A 7 -1.05 56.30 13.24
CA PHE A 7 -2.40 56.48 12.66
C PHE A 7 -2.42 56.99 11.21
N PHE A 8 -2.81 56.13 10.26
CA PHE A 8 -3.66 56.49 9.12
C PHE A 8 -4.38 55.23 8.60
N SER A 9 -5.70 55.23 8.77
CA SER A 9 -6.66 54.43 8.00
C SER A 9 -6.66 54.86 6.54
N THR A 10 -6.89 53.94 5.60
CA THR A 10 -7.73 54.22 4.42
C THR A 10 -8.31 52.90 3.90
N GLU A 11 -9.63 52.84 3.84
CA GLU A 11 -10.44 51.84 3.14
C GLU A 11 -10.49 52.14 1.64
N ALA A 12 -10.60 51.12 0.78
CA ALA A 12 -11.23 51.22 -0.55
C ALA A 12 -11.58 49.84 -1.13
N SER A 13 -12.79 49.39 -0.81
CA SER A 13 -13.87 49.04 -1.74
C SER A 13 -13.59 48.42 -3.13
N VAL A 14 -14.19 47.22 -3.32
CA VAL A 14 -15.30 46.93 -4.26
C VAL A 14 -14.98 46.38 -5.68
N THR A 15 -15.41 45.11 -5.83
CA THR A 15 -16.02 44.43 -7.01
C THR A 15 -15.12 44.12 -8.22
N LYS A 16 -15.23 42.94 -8.83
CA LYS A 16 -16.36 42.51 -9.69
C LYS A 16 -16.51 40.99 -9.80
N LYS A 17 -17.69 40.65 -10.29
CA LYS A 17 -18.52 39.43 -10.21
C LYS A 17 -18.33 38.52 -11.44
N ALA A 18 -18.92 37.33 -11.34
CA ALA A 18 -19.26 36.33 -12.38
C ALA A 18 -18.21 35.21 -12.56
N LYS A 19 -18.56 33.95 -12.83
CA LYS A 19 -19.71 33.46 -13.60
C LYS A 19 -19.97 31.94 -13.36
N THR A 20 -21.24 31.62 -13.13
CA THR A 20 -22.04 30.48 -13.61
C THR A 20 -21.56 29.03 -13.46
N ILE A 21 -22.38 28.30 -12.69
CA ILE A 21 -22.66 26.86 -12.72
C ILE A 21 -23.60 26.54 -13.88
N SER A 22 -23.33 25.49 -14.66
CA SER A 22 -24.29 24.53 -15.27
C SER A 22 -23.44 23.36 -15.79
N GLU A 23 -23.52 22.18 -15.18
CA GLU A 23 -24.33 21.03 -15.64
C GLU A 23 -23.96 20.60 -17.06
N GLU A 24 -23.38 19.40 -17.19
CA GLU A 24 -23.91 18.27 -17.98
C GLU A 24 -23.12 17.00 -17.61
N ILE A 25 -23.60 16.21 -16.64
CA ILE A 25 -23.29 14.76 -16.64
C ILE A 25 -24.62 14.03 -16.52
N LYS A 26 -25.14 13.80 -17.72
CA LYS A 26 -26.20 12.90 -18.14
C LYS A 26 -26.30 11.67 -17.24
N THR A 27 -27.39 11.61 -16.49
CA THR A 27 -27.96 10.36 -15.95
C THR A 27 -28.58 9.59 -17.12
N SER A 28 -28.18 8.34 -17.32
CA SER A 28 -29.02 7.34 -17.98
C SER A 28 -29.01 6.06 -17.14
N ALA A 29 -30.22 5.69 -16.73
CA ALA A 29 -30.65 4.52 -15.97
C ALA A 29 -30.11 3.20 -16.56
N THR A 30 -29.71 2.24 -15.71
CA THR A 30 -30.43 0.96 -15.44
C THR A 30 -30.43 0.05 -16.67
N ASP A 31 -29.59 -1.00 -16.76
CA ASP A 31 -29.73 -2.25 -15.99
C ASP A 31 -28.39 -3.00 -15.71
N PRO A 32 -28.41 -3.98 -14.79
CA PRO A 32 -27.24 -4.65 -14.23
C PRO A 32 -26.94 -5.99 -14.94
N GLU A 33 -25.92 -6.05 -15.79
CA GLU A 33 -25.43 -7.33 -16.30
C GLU A 33 -23.89 -7.41 -16.27
N THR A 34 -23.42 -7.99 -15.17
CA THR A 34 -22.51 -9.14 -15.15
C THR A 34 -21.53 -9.25 -16.32
N CYS A 35 -20.28 -8.81 -16.13
CA CYS A 35 -19.16 -9.50 -16.75
C CYS A 35 -18.57 -10.48 -15.73
N VAL A 36 -19.11 -11.70 -15.76
CA VAL A 36 -18.43 -12.88 -15.24
C VAL A 36 -17.18 -13.08 -16.09
N ASP A 37 -16.06 -12.51 -15.66
CA ASP A 37 -14.77 -13.03 -16.06
C ASP A 37 -14.46 -14.20 -15.10
N GLU A 38 -15.00 -15.37 -15.42
CA GLU A 38 -14.54 -16.64 -14.85
C GLU A 38 -13.09 -16.88 -15.31
N CYS A 39 -12.15 -16.21 -14.65
CA CYS A 39 -10.73 -16.54 -14.71
C CYS A 39 -10.38 -17.38 -13.47
N SER A 40 -10.64 -18.69 -13.54
CA SER A 40 -10.13 -19.74 -12.64
C SER A 40 -9.90 -19.29 -11.19
N ASP A 41 -10.86 -19.59 -10.31
CA ASP A 41 -10.90 -19.28 -8.86
C ASP A 41 -9.78 -19.91 -8.00
N ASN A 42 -8.54 -19.98 -8.49
CA ASN A 42 -7.35 -20.38 -7.73
C ASN A 42 -6.34 -19.24 -7.67
N ASN A 43 -6.82 -18.02 -7.44
CA ASN A 43 -5.95 -16.88 -7.24
C ASN A 43 -5.46 -16.88 -5.79
N ASP A 44 -4.19 -17.24 -5.57
CA ASP A 44 -3.54 -17.30 -4.26
C ASP A 44 -3.35 -15.92 -3.59
N TRP A 45 -3.74 -14.84 -4.26
CA TRP A 45 -3.57 -13.46 -3.78
C TRP A 45 -4.85 -12.90 -3.13
N PRO A 46 -4.75 -11.79 -2.36
CA PRO A 46 -5.89 -11.21 -1.68
C PRO A 46 -7.02 -10.78 -2.64
N SER A 47 -8.27 -11.08 -2.31
CA SER A 47 -9.44 -10.74 -3.13
C SER A 47 -9.65 -9.23 -3.33
N CYS A 48 -9.02 -8.39 -2.51
CA CYS A 48 -9.12 -6.93 -2.63
C CYS A 48 -8.30 -6.33 -3.80
N TRP A 49 -7.47 -7.14 -4.47
CA TRP A 49 -6.59 -6.74 -5.57
C TRP A 49 -7.19 -7.00 -6.94
N THR A 50 -6.94 -6.07 -7.87
CA THR A 50 -7.07 -6.38 -9.31
C THR A 50 -5.81 -7.06 -9.84
N VAL A 51 -5.94 -7.71 -11.00
CA VAL A 51 -4.81 -8.34 -11.71
C VAL A 51 -3.70 -7.33 -12.03
N GLU A 52 -4.07 -6.11 -12.43
CA GLU A 52 -3.13 -5.01 -12.67
C GLU A 52 -2.33 -4.64 -11.41
N GLN A 53 -3.04 -4.45 -10.28
CA GLN A 53 -2.41 -4.14 -9.00
C GLN A 53 -1.44 -5.23 -8.56
N LYS A 54 -1.84 -6.50 -8.68
CA LYS A 54 -0.98 -7.65 -8.39
C LYS A 54 0.31 -7.59 -9.21
N THR A 55 0.20 -7.32 -10.51
CA THR A 55 1.35 -7.25 -11.42
C THR A 55 2.29 -6.10 -11.06
N GLU A 56 1.75 -4.93 -10.71
CA GLU A 56 2.54 -3.81 -10.23
C GLU A 56 3.25 -4.11 -8.90
N PHE A 57 2.56 -4.72 -7.93
CA PHE A 57 3.16 -5.00 -6.63
C PHE A 57 4.24 -6.07 -6.72
N CYS A 58 4.04 -7.10 -7.56
CA CYS A 58 5.06 -8.12 -7.83
C CYS A 58 6.29 -7.55 -8.54
N SER A 59 6.10 -6.68 -9.53
CA SER A 59 7.23 -6.07 -10.25
C SER A 59 8.03 -5.11 -9.36
N LYS A 60 7.36 -4.37 -8.47
CA LYS A 60 8.02 -3.49 -7.49
C LYS A 60 8.70 -4.25 -6.35
N ASN A 61 8.19 -5.44 -5.99
CA ASN A 61 8.63 -6.22 -4.84
C ASN A 61 8.87 -7.68 -5.23
N GLU A 62 10.04 -7.96 -5.80
CA GLU A 62 10.46 -9.32 -6.21
C GLU A 62 10.49 -10.34 -5.06
N TRP A 63 10.56 -9.87 -3.81
CA TRP A 63 10.54 -10.71 -2.63
C TRP A 63 9.13 -11.15 -2.21
N LEU A 64 8.07 -10.61 -2.82
CA LEU A 64 6.70 -10.92 -2.46
C LEU A 64 6.27 -12.28 -3.04
N TRP A 65 5.54 -13.07 -2.24
CA TRP A 65 4.86 -14.28 -2.70
C TRP A 65 3.47 -14.39 -2.07
N PHE A 66 2.64 -15.27 -2.63
CA PHE A 66 1.26 -15.46 -2.22
C PHE A 66 1.00 -16.93 -1.87
N GLN A 67 0.12 -17.16 -0.89
CA GLN A 67 -0.38 -18.47 -0.52
C GLN A 67 -1.72 -18.32 0.18
N ASP A 68 -2.74 -19.10 -0.21
CA ASP A 68 -4.02 -19.13 0.50
C ASP A 68 -4.68 -17.75 0.69
N LYS A 69 -4.56 -16.86 -0.31
CA LYS A 69 -5.03 -15.45 -0.29
C LYS A 69 -4.27 -14.55 0.68
N LYS A 70 -3.13 -15.00 1.18
CA LYS A 70 -2.25 -14.27 2.10
C LYS A 70 -0.91 -13.95 1.44
N LEU A 71 -0.17 -13.04 2.06
CA LEU A 71 1.09 -12.51 1.55
C LEU A 71 2.24 -13.00 2.41
N GLY A 72 3.39 -13.21 1.78
CA GLY A 72 4.64 -13.49 2.46
C GLY A 72 5.84 -12.89 1.75
N CYS A 73 7.02 -13.10 2.36
CA CYS A 73 8.30 -12.69 1.82
C CYS A 73 9.21 -13.90 1.57
N THR A 74 9.63 -14.12 0.33
CA THR A 74 10.47 -15.26 -0.09
C THR A 74 11.86 -15.18 0.53
N VAL A 75 12.40 -13.97 0.68
CA VAL A 75 13.69 -13.74 1.33
C VAL A 75 13.60 -14.14 2.81
N CYS A 76 12.55 -13.70 3.50
CA CYS A 76 12.33 -14.04 4.90
C CYS A 76 11.99 -15.52 5.09
N LYS A 77 11.29 -16.16 4.15
CA LYS A 77 11.04 -17.62 4.15
C LYS A 77 12.35 -18.40 4.03
N ASN A 78 13.18 -18.06 3.05
CA ASN A 78 14.44 -18.76 2.79
C ASN A 78 15.47 -18.58 3.91
N VAL A 79 15.57 -17.38 4.48
CA VAL A 79 16.45 -17.16 5.65
C VAL A 79 15.82 -17.75 6.91
N GLY A 80 14.48 -17.69 7.00
CA GLY A 80 13.65 -18.26 8.04
C GLY A 80 13.64 -19.80 8.09
N SER A 81 14.12 -20.50 7.07
CA SER A 81 14.29 -21.96 7.08
C SER A 81 15.71 -22.41 7.45
N LEU A 82 16.67 -21.50 7.55
CA LEU A 82 18.07 -21.84 7.88
C LEU A 82 18.24 -22.33 9.32
N SER A 83 19.36 -22.99 9.61
CA SER A 83 19.73 -23.40 10.97
C SER A 83 19.84 -22.21 11.93
N VAL A 84 19.63 -22.46 13.22
CA VAL A 84 19.68 -21.45 14.30
C VAL A 84 21.01 -20.67 14.29
N GLU A 85 22.13 -21.34 14.02
CA GLU A 85 23.45 -20.72 13.91
C GLU A 85 23.51 -19.64 12.81
N ALA A 86 22.90 -19.90 11.65
CA ALA A 86 22.87 -18.97 10.53
C ALA A 86 21.93 -17.77 10.77
N LYS A 87 21.00 -17.91 11.72
CA LYS A 87 20.03 -16.87 12.13
C LYS A 87 20.43 -16.15 13.41
N MET A 88 21.53 -16.54 14.05
CA MET A 88 21.89 -16.06 15.38
C MET A 88 21.90 -14.52 15.41
N GLY A 89 21.07 -13.94 16.29
CA GLY A 89 20.91 -12.49 16.43
C GLY A 89 19.94 -11.82 15.45
N MET A 90 19.27 -12.56 14.56
CA MET A 90 18.29 -12.02 13.61
C MET A 90 16.84 -12.30 14.04
N LYS A 91 16.03 -11.25 14.10
CA LYS A 91 14.58 -11.36 14.31
C LYS A 91 13.87 -11.28 12.97
N ILE A 92 13.65 -12.43 12.33
CA ILE A 92 12.77 -12.54 11.17
C ILE A 92 11.32 -12.58 11.65
N SER A 93 10.44 -11.83 10.99
CA SER A 93 9.01 -11.93 11.26
C SER A 93 8.49 -13.28 10.74
N THR A 94 7.88 -14.05 11.64
CA THR A 94 7.27 -15.35 11.34
C THR A 94 6.09 -15.23 10.40
N GLU A 95 5.29 -14.18 10.56
CA GLU A 95 4.13 -13.92 9.70
C GLU A 95 4.55 -13.75 8.24
N TRP A 96 5.65 -13.03 8.00
CA TRP A 96 6.20 -12.84 6.65
C TRP A 96 6.89 -14.10 6.11
N SER A 97 7.57 -14.89 6.94
CA SER A 97 8.22 -16.13 6.48
C SER A 97 7.20 -17.22 6.14
N ASN A 98 6.10 -17.30 6.90
CA ASN A 98 5.06 -18.30 6.73
C ASN A 98 4.02 -17.90 5.68
N GLY A 99 3.93 -16.61 5.33
CA GLY A 99 2.92 -16.13 4.39
C GLY A 99 1.56 -15.89 5.06
N GLU A 100 1.54 -15.35 6.27
CA GLU A 100 0.33 -15.18 7.07
C GLU A 100 -0.23 -13.74 7.02
N ILE A 101 0.33 -12.86 6.19
CA ILE A 101 -0.09 -11.46 6.13
C ILE A 101 -1.43 -11.32 5.40
N THR A 102 -2.42 -10.77 6.11
CA THR A 102 -3.77 -10.50 5.62
C THR A 102 -4.05 -9.00 5.55
N CYS A 103 -4.98 -8.59 4.69
CA CYS A 103 -5.48 -7.22 4.67
C CYS A 103 -6.43 -6.96 5.86
N TYR A 104 -6.46 -5.71 6.35
CA TYR A 104 -7.37 -5.28 7.41
C TYR A 104 -8.35 -4.20 6.95
N GLY A 105 -9.55 -4.22 7.51
CA GLY A 105 -10.60 -3.25 7.28
C GLY A 105 -11.77 -3.79 6.45
N GLU A 106 -12.94 -3.20 6.67
CA GLU A 106 -14.20 -3.56 6.00
C GLU A 106 -14.24 -3.05 4.56
N ASP A 107 -13.74 -1.82 4.33
CA ASP A 107 -13.71 -1.20 3.02
C ASP A 107 -12.47 -1.60 2.21
N ARG A 108 -12.63 -1.79 0.90
CA ARG A 108 -11.52 -2.03 -0.03
C ARG A 108 -10.41 -0.97 0.07
N LYS A 109 -10.77 0.30 0.24
CA LYS A 109 -9.79 1.40 0.41
C LYS A 109 -8.92 1.23 1.66
N LYS A 110 -9.52 0.78 2.77
CA LYS A 110 -8.82 0.51 4.03
C LYS A 110 -7.90 -0.71 3.87
N GLN A 111 -8.39 -1.77 3.24
CA GLN A 111 -7.62 -2.98 2.93
C GLN A 111 -6.37 -2.65 2.11
N LEU A 112 -6.50 -1.92 0.99
CA LEU A 112 -5.37 -1.51 0.17
C LEU A 112 -4.37 -0.60 0.90
N THR A 113 -4.86 0.24 1.82
CA THR A 113 -4.00 1.10 2.64
C THR A 113 -3.22 0.29 3.67
N SER A 114 -3.86 -0.69 4.32
CA SER A 114 -3.19 -1.61 5.24
C SER A 114 -2.07 -2.39 4.55
N LEU A 115 -2.30 -2.89 3.33
CA LEU A 115 -1.31 -3.65 2.56
C LEU A 115 -0.12 -2.79 2.15
N ARG A 116 -0.36 -1.56 1.67
CA ARG A 116 0.74 -0.63 1.36
C ARG A 116 1.59 -0.34 2.59
N LYS A 117 0.96 -0.17 3.76
CA LYS A 117 1.67 0.00 5.03
C LYS A 117 2.50 -1.23 5.38
N PHE A 118 1.92 -2.44 5.27
CA PHE A 118 2.66 -3.68 5.51
C PHE A 118 3.89 -3.83 4.62
N PHE A 119 3.79 -3.53 3.33
CA PHE A 119 4.94 -3.59 2.43
C PHE A 119 6.02 -2.59 2.81
N PHE A 120 5.63 -1.37 3.15
CA PHE A 120 6.58 -0.34 3.57
C PHE A 120 7.29 -0.73 4.87
N ASP A 121 6.51 -1.05 5.92
CA ASP A 121 7.02 -1.41 7.24
C ASP A 121 7.92 -2.66 7.16
N HIS A 122 7.54 -3.67 6.37
CA HIS A 122 8.34 -4.87 6.19
C HIS A 122 9.65 -4.59 5.46
N LYS A 123 9.59 -3.82 4.36
CA LYS A 123 10.76 -3.46 3.57
C LYS A 123 11.79 -2.72 4.42
N GLU A 124 11.34 -1.83 5.31
CA GLU A 124 12.24 -1.10 6.22
C GLU A 124 12.63 -1.88 7.48
N SER A 125 11.97 -3.00 7.76
CA SER A 125 12.25 -3.79 8.96
C SER A 125 13.70 -4.31 9.00
N ALA A 126 14.30 -4.23 10.18
CA ALA A 126 15.67 -4.72 10.41
C ALA A 126 15.81 -6.21 10.08
N GLY A 127 14.78 -7.01 10.35
CA GLY A 127 14.75 -8.43 10.01
C GLY A 127 14.85 -8.68 8.49
N HIS A 128 14.05 -7.96 7.70
CA HIS A 128 14.10 -8.08 6.23
C HIS A 128 15.46 -7.61 5.66
N GLN A 129 15.97 -6.47 6.13
CA GLN A 129 17.26 -5.94 5.68
C GLN A 129 18.43 -6.90 6.01
N ALA A 130 18.39 -7.53 7.19
CA ALA A 130 19.39 -8.51 7.57
C ALA A 130 19.27 -9.80 6.73
N ALA A 131 18.04 -10.24 6.41
CA ALA A 131 17.80 -11.36 5.50
C ALA A 131 18.35 -11.10 4.09
N LEU A 132 18.16 -9.89 3.56
CA LEU A 132 18.73 -9.47 2.27
C LEU A 132 20.26 -9.50 2.28
N LYS A 133 20.90 -9.09 3.38
CA LYS A 133 22.37 -9.17 3.53
C LYS A 133 22.86 -10.62 3.47
N ILE A 134 22.15 -11.55 4.11
CA ILE A 134 22.49 -12.99 4.04
C ILE A 134 22.32 -13.52 2.61
N LYS A 135 21.20 -13.19 1.95
CA LYS A 135 20.94 -13.61 0.56
C LYS A 135 22.07 -13.14 -0.38
N LYS A 136 22.53 -11.89 -0.23
CA LYS A 136 23.63 -11.33 -1.02
C LYS A 136 24.98 -12.00 -0.77
N LYS A 137 25.28 -12.40 0.46
CA LYS A 137 26.56 -13.08 0.79
C LYS A 137 26.66 -14.51 0.24
N ARG A 138 25.54 -15.11 -0.15
CA ARG A 138 25.45 -16.50 -0.62
C ARG A 138 25.19 -16.62 -2.12
N SER A 139 25.03 -15.49 -2.82
CA SER A 139 24.80 -15.43 -4.26
C SER A 139 26.08 -15.11 -5.00
#